data_AF-A0A957XX77-F1
#
_entry.id   AF-A0A957XX77-F1
#
_cell.length_a   1.000
_cell.length_b   1.000
_cell.length_c   1.000
_cell.angle_alpha   90.00
_cell.angle_beta   90.00
_cell.angle_gamma   90.00
#
_symmetry.space_group_name_H-M   'P 1'
#
loop_
_entity.id
_entity.type
_entity.pdbx_description
1 polymer ?
#
loop_
_entity_poly.entity_id
_entity_poly.type
_entity_poly.pdbx_seq_one_letter_code
_entity_poly.pdbx_strand_id
1 'polypeptide(L)'
;YAAKATGPFRPQLAQFFLTEVADEQIHAQFLANKIVALGGEPTTTPRPVPAAKSNREMLEAVLAAEKQAGKDYTERAQQAEEYGDKGLVVSLEDMVRDESGHSEETERMLRDWPL
;
A
#
# COMPACT_ATOMS: atom_id res chain seq x y z
N TYR A 1 9.23 8.58 1.18
CA TYR A 1 10.29 8.51 0.16
C TYR A 1 10.37 9.73 -0.77
N ALA A 2 9.25 10.30 -1.22
CA ALA A 2 9.19 11.43 -2.17
C ALA A 2 10.27 12.53 -2.00
N ALA A 3 10.43 13.06 -0.78
CA ALA A 3 11.39 14.14 -0.52
C ALA A 3 12.85 13.75 -0.82
N LYS A 4 13.20 12.46 -0.66
CA LYS A 4 14.55 11.92 -0.89
C LYS A 4 14.83 11.56 -2.35
N ALA A 5 13.84 11.60 -3.24
CA ALA A 5 14.05 11.27 -4.65
C ALA A 5 15.04 12.25 -5.30
N THR A 6 16.04 11.75 -6.03
CA THR A 6 17.07 12.59 -6.66
C THR A 6 17.29 12.22 -8.13
N GLY A 7 18.00 13.07 -8.87
CA GLY A 7 18.35 12.81 -10.28
C GLY A 7 17.25 13.19 -11.28
N PRO A 8 17.45 12.84 -12.57
CA PRO A 8 16.59 13.30 -13.67
C PRO A 8 15.12 12.90 -13.54
N PHE A 9 14.83 11.74 -12.95
CA PHE A 9 13.46 11.24 -12.75
C PHE A 9 12.81 11.71 -11.45
N ARG A 10 13.46 12.64 -10.71
CA ARG A 10 12.94 13.12 -9.43
C ARG A 10 11.48 13.60 -9.51
N PRO A 11 11.05 14.42 -10.49
CA PRO A 11 9.67 14.91 -10.51
C PRO A 11 8.65 13.76 -10.59
N GLN A 12 8.90 12.79 -11.47
CA GLN A 12 8.01 11.63 -11.66
C GLN A 12 8.00 10.73 -10.44
N LEU A 13 9.17 10.43 -9.86
CA LEU A 13 9.27 9.60 -8.66
C LEU A 13 8.64 10.27 -7.44
N ALA A 14 8.87 11.57 -7.25
CA ALA A 14 8.26 12.31 -6.15
C ALA A 14 6.74 12.35 -6.29
N GLN A 15 6.23 12.54 -7.50
CA GLN A 15 4.79 12.49 -7.77
C GLN A 15 4.23 11.10 -7.47
N PHE A 16 4.85 10.04 -7.99
CA PHE A 16 4.47 8.65 -7.73
C PHE A 16 4.34 8.39 -6.22
N PHE A 17 5.41 8.63 -5.45
CA PHE A 17 5.39 8.41 -4.00
C PHE A 17 4.38 9.28 -3.23
N LEU A 18 3.95 10.42 -3.76
CA LEU A 18 2.95 11.28 -3.11
C LEU A 18 1.51 10.87 -3.46
N THR A 19 1.29 10.33 -4.65
CA THR A 19 -0.02 9.78 -5.04
C THR A 19 -0.39 8.61 -4.13
N GLU A 20 0.51 7.64 -3.94
CA GLU A 20 0.29 6.50 -3.05
C GLU A 20 -0.11 6.95 -1.63
N VAL A 21 0.49 8.03 -1.11
CA VAL A 21 0.17 8.53 0.23
C VAL A 21 -1.30 8.94 0.38
N ALA A 22 -1.93 9.48 -0.66
CA ALA A 22 -3.33 9.85 -0.61
C ALA A 22 -4.24 8.61 -0.68
N ASP A 23 -3.90 7.64 -1.52
CA ASP A 23 -4.65 6.40 -1.70
C ASP A 23 -4.59 5.54 -0.42
N GLU A 24 -3.40 5.37 0.16
CA GLU A 24 -3.21 4.62 1.41
C GLU A 24 -3.90 5.26 2.62
N GLN A 25 -4.03 6.59 2.64
CA GLN A 25 -4.80 7.26 3.69
C GLN A 25 -6.28 6.89 3.63
N ILE A 26 -6.84 6.66 2.45
CA ILE A 26 -8.23 6.25 2.29
C ILE A 26 -8.41 4.83 2.85
N HIS A 27 -7.49 3.92 2.56
CA HIS A 27 -7.51 2.56 3.11
C HIS A 27 -7.42 2.57 4.64
N ALA A 28 -6.45 3.29 5.20
CA ALA A 28 -6.28 3.41 6.64
C ALA A 28 -7.54 4.00 7.33
N GLN A 29 -8.16 5.01 6.73
CA GLN A 29 -9.38 5.62 7.25
C GLN A 29 -10.57 4.65 7.23
N PHE A 30 -10.72 3.88 6.16
CA PHE A 30 -11.75 2.85 6.07
C PHE A 30 -11.55 1.78 7.15
N LEU A 31 -10.33 1.24 7.27
CA LEU A 31 -10.01 0.18 8.21
C LEU A 31 -10.19 0.63 9.67
N ALA A 32 -9.77 1.85 10.01
CA ALA A 32 -9.98 2.41 11.35
C ALA A 32 -11.47 2.51 11.69
N ASN A 33 -12.28 3.05 10.77
CA ASN A 33 -13.74 3.13 10.97
C ASN A 33 -14.38 1.75 11.10
N LYS A 34 -13.92 0.79 10.29
CA LYS A 34 -14.43 -0.58 10.34
C LYS A 34 -14.10 -1.28 11.65
N ILE A 35 -12.87 -1.11 12.15
CA ILE A 35 -12.45 -1.64 13.46
C ILE A 35 -13.36 -1.11 14.58
N VAL A 36 -13.62 0.21 14.61
CA VAL A 36 -14.53 0.82 15.59
C VAL A 36 -15.95 0.31 15.44
N ALA A 37 -16.46 0.18 14.21
CA ALA A 37 -17.80 -0.34 13.94
C ALA A 37 -18.00 -1.79 14.40
N LEU A 38 -16.92 -2.59 14.44
CA LEU A 38 -16.89 -3.95 14.98
C LEU A 38 -16.62 -3.99 16.51
N GLY A 39 -16.52 -2.83 17.17
CA GLY A 39 -16.32 -2.71 18.61
C GLY A 39 -14.87 -2.80 19.08
N GLY A 40 -13.89 -2.71 18.16
CA GLY A 40 -12.47 -2.68 18.47
C GLY A 40 -11.89 -1.27 18.58
N GLU A 41 -10.62 -1.19 19.00
CA GLU A 41 -9.83 0.05 19.04
C GLU A 41 -8.73 0.00 17.96
N PRO A 42 -8.67 0.96 17.02
CA PRO A 42 -7.64 0.99 15.99
C PRO A 42 -6.27 1.37 16.56
N THR A 43 -5.19 0.84 15.97
CA THR A 43 -3.83 1.23 16.33
C THR A 43 -3.48 2.63 15.80
N THR A 44 -2.67 3.36 16.55
CA THR A 44 -2.07 4.64 16.14
C THR A 44 -0.60 4.50 15.73
N THR A 45 -0.05 3.28 15.82
CA THR A 45 1.36 3.00 15.48
C THR A 45 1.43 2.32 14.11
N PRO A 46 2.03 2.96 13.08
CA PRO A 46 2.19 2.36 11.77
C PRO A 46 3.34 1.36 11.72
N ARG A 47 3.38 0.52 10.68
CA ARG A 47 4.54 -0.33 10.39
C ARG A 47 5.78 0.54 10.10
N PRO A 48 6.97 0.19 10.61
CA PRO A 48 8.19 0.94 10.29
C PRO A 48 8.47 0.97 8.80
N VAL A 49 8.79 2.16 8.27
CA VAL A 49 9.22 2.33 6.87
C VAL A 49 10.73 2.05 6.78
N PRO A 50 11.19 1.12 5.91
CA PRO A 50 12.60 0.82 5.77
C PRO A 50 13.45 2.05 5.40
N ALA A 51 14.69 2.09 5.88
CA ALA A 51 15.63 3.10 5.41
C ALA A 51 16.14 2.72 4.02
N ALA A 52 16.02 3.64 3.06
CA ALA A 52 16.53 3.48 1.69
C ALA A 52 17.51 4.60 1.35
N LYS A 53 18.57 4.28 0.61
CA LYS A 53 19.67 5.17 0.21
C LYS A 53 19.62 5.59 -1.25
N SER A 54 18.84 4.90 -2.08
CA SER A 54 18.70 5.18 -3.52
C SER A 54 17.23 5.19 -3.95
N ASN A 55 16.94 5.78 -5.11
CA ASN A 55 15.61 5.72 -5.72
C ASN A 55 15.14 4.29 -5.95
N ARG A 56 16.06 3.41 -6.37
CA ARG A 56 15.78 2.00 -6.59
C ARG A 56 15.42 1.28 -5.30
N GLU A 57 16.20 1.47 -4.23
CA GLU A 57 15.89 0.88 -2.91
C GLU A 57 14.54 1.38 -2.37
N MET A 58 14.16 2.63 -2.65
CA MET A 58 12.83 3.15 -2.28
C MET A 58 11.70 2.42 -3.01
N LEU A 59 11.85 2.17 -4.32
CA LEU A 59 10.87 1.41 -5.11
C LEU A 59 10.82 -0.08 -4.73
N GLU A 60 11.97 -0.70 -4.45
CA GLU A 60 12.02 -2.09 -3.96
C GLU A 60 11.31 -2.22 -2.61
N ALA A 61 11.44 -1.22 -1.72
CA ALA A 61 10.72 -1.19 -0.46
C ALA A 61 9.21 -0.97 -0.64
N VAL A 62 8.79 -0.12 -1.60
CA VAL A 62 7.37 0.03 -1.98
C VAL A 62 6.83 -1.28 -2.51
N LEU A 63 7.48 -1.91 -3.50
CA LEU A 63 7.04 -3.19 -4.05
C LEU A 63 6.87 -4.28 -2.99
N ALA A 64 7.79 -4.33 -2.01
CA ALA A 64 7.69 -5.27 -0.90
C ALA A 64 6.50 -4.97 0.02
N ALA A 65 6.18 -3.68 0.24
CA ALA A 65 5.01 -3.26 0.99
C ALA A 65 3.72 -3.63 0.26
N GLU A 66 3.59 -3.29 -1.03
CA GLU A 66 2.37 -3.57 -1.82
C GLU A 66 2.08 -5.07 -1.90
N LYS A 67 3.11 -5.88 -2.13
CA LYS A 67 2.97 -7.36 -2.14
C LYS A 67 2.57 -7.92 -0.78
N GLN A 68 2.95 -7.27 0.32
CA GLN A 68 2.53 -7.68 1.64
C GLN A 68 1.10 -7.23 1.92
N ALA A 69 0.74 -5.99 1.57
CA ALA A 69 -0.61 -5.46 1.71
C ALA A 69 -1.63 -6.30 0.93
N GLY A 70 -1.34 -6.64 -0.33
CA GLY A 70 -2.20 -7.53 -1.11
C GLY A 70 -2.43 -8.90 -0.45
N LYS A 71 -1.41 -9.48 0.20
CA LYS A 71 -1.57 -10.73 0.97
C LYS A 71 -2.41 -10.52 2.22
N ASP A 72 -2.11 -9.47 2.98
CA ASP A 72 -2.80 -9.14 4.23
C ASP A 72 -4.29 -8.91 3.96
N TYR A 73 -4.65 -8.09 2.96
CA TYR A 73 -6.04 -7.85 2.58
C TYR A 73 -6.73 -9.08 2.00
N THR A 74 -6.03 -9.93 1.24
CA THR A 74 -6.59 -11.20 0.77
C THR A 74 -6.97 -12.11 1.95
N GLU A 75 -6.09 -12.22 2.95
CA GLU A 75 -6.38 -12.98 4.16
C GLU A 75 -7.57 -12.39 4.93
N ARG A 76 -7.62 -11.06 5.07
CA ARG A 76 -8.75 -10.39 5.74
C ARG A 76 -10.07 -10.55 4.98
N ALA A 77 -10.04 -10.57 3.65
CA ALA A 77 -11.24 -10.79 2.84
C ALA A 77 -11.80 -12.20 3.08
N GLN A 78 -10.94 -13.21 3.16
CA GLN A 78 -11.35 -14.58 3.52
C GLN A 78 -11.96 -14.63 4.92
N GLN A 79 -11.33 -13.99 5.91
CA GLN A 79 -11.86 -13.92 7.28
C GLN A 79 -13.19 -13.16 7.35
N ALA A 80 -13.37 -12.10 6.55
CA ALA A 80 -14.62 -11.36 6.46
C ALA A 80 -15.74 -12.20 5.83
N GLU A 81 -15.42 -13.03 4.83
CA GLU A 81 -16.36 -13.96 4.22
C GLU A 81 -16.77 -15.05 5.22
N GLU A 82 -15.82 -15.63 5.96
CA GLU A 82 -16.10 -16.59 7.05
C GLU A 82 -16.96 -15.98 8.17
N TYR A 83 -16.76 -14.70 8.45
CA TYR A 83 -17.56 -13.92 9.41
C TYR A 83 -18.96 -13.54 8.87
N GLY A 84 -19.19 -13.66 7.56
CA GLY A 84 -20.46 -13.35 6.90
C GLY A 84 -20.68 -11.86 6.60
N ASP A 85 -19.62 -11.03 6.63
CA ASP A 85 -19.71 -9.59 6.34
C ASP A 85 -19.37 -9.30 4.87
N LYS A 86 -20.37 -9.44 4.00
CA LYS A 86 -20.15 -9.29 2.56
C LYS A 86 -19.72 -7.89 2.14
N GLY A 87 -20.15 -6.86 2.87
CA GLY A 87 -19.72 -5.49 2.62
C GLY A 87 -18.23 -5.32 2.87
N LEU A 88 -17.72 -5.89 3.98
CA LEU A 88 -16.30 -5.88 4.28
C LEU A 88 -15.48 -6.67 3.27
N VAL A 89 -15.97 -7.82 2.81
CA VAL A 89 -15.31 -8.61 1.76
C VAL A 89 -15.06 -7.76 0.51
N VAL A 90 -16.12 -7.13 -0.02
CA VAL A 90 -16.01 -6.31 -1.24
C VAL A 90 -15.02 -5.17 -1.06
N SER A 91 -15.07 -4.46 0.08
CA SER A 91 -14.12 -3.38 0.34
C SER A 91 -12.67 -3.85 0.43
N LEU A 92 -12.42 -5.03 1.00
CA LEU A 92 -11.07 -5.60 1.07
C LEU A 92 -10.60 -6.11 -0.29
N GLU A 93 -11.48 -6.69 -1.10
CA GLU A 93 -11.16 -7.09 -2.48
C GLU A 93 -10.86 -5.89 -3.38
N ASP A 94 -11.54 -4.76 -3.19
CA ASP A 94 -11.21 -3.49 -3.84
C ASP A 94 -9.81 -3.01 -3.45
N MET A 95 -9.43 -3.10 -2.17
CA MET A 95 -8.06 -2.80 -1.73
C MET A 95 -7.05 -3.76 -2.36
N VAL A 96 -7.34 -5.07 -2.41
CA VAL A 96 -6.47 -6.05 -3.10
C VAL A 96 -6.26 -5.67 -4.57
N ARG A 97 -7.31 -5.20 -5.25
CA ARG A 97 -7.20 -4.72 -6.64
C ARG A 97 -6.25 -3.52 -6.72
N ASP A 98 -6.41 -2.55 -5.84
CA ASP A 98 -5.59 -1.35 -5.81
C ASP A 98 -4.11 -1.71 -5.58
N GLU A 99 -3.80 -2.53 -4.57
CA GLU A 99 -2.42 -2.97 -4.28
C GLU A 99 -1.80 -3.83 -5.38
N SER A 100 -2.62 -4.61 -6.08
CA SER A 100 -2.16 -5.34 -7.26
C SER A 100 -1.70 -4.37 -8.33
N GLY A 101 -2.47 -3.31 -8.60
CA GLY A 101 -2.09 -2.25 -9.54
C GLY A 101 -0.83 -1.49 -9.12
N HIS A 102 -0.72 -1.10 -7.85
CA HIS A 102 0.45 -0.43 -7.31
C HIS A 102 1.72 -1.30 -7.44
N SER A 103 1.60 -2.59 -7.13
CA SER A 103 2.70 -3.55 -7.23
C SER A 103 3.14 -3.75 -8.68
N GLU A 104 2.21 -3.91 -9.62
CA GLU A 104 2.48 -4.11 -11.05
C GLU A 104 3.15 -2.88 -11.65
N GLU A 105 2.70 -1.67 -11.32
CA GLU A 105 3.33 -0.44 -11.82
C GLU A 105 4.73 -0.26 -11.22
N THR A 106 4.90 -0.53 -9.92
CA THR A 106 6.23 -0.48 -9.29
C THR A 106 7.19 -1.49 -9.91
N GLU A 107 6.72 -2.71 -10.23
CA GLU A 107 7.51 -3.70 -10.97
C GLU A 107 7.90 -3.21 -12.36
N ARG A 108 6.99 -2.53 -13.08
CA ARG A 108 7.28 -1.94 -14.39
C ARG A 108 8.31 -0.83 -14.28
N MET A 109 8.26 0.00 -13.24
CA MET A 109 9.26 1.02 -12.98
C MET A 109 10.63 0.40 -12.72
N LEU A 110 10.69 -0.66 -11.90
CA LEU A 110 11.93 -1.39 -11.58
C LEU A 110 12.47 -2.22 -12.74
N ARG A 111 11.62 -2.61 -13.69
CA ARG A 111 12.02 -3.34 -14.89
C ARG A 111 12.90 -2.44 -15.74
N ASP A 112 14.03 -2.99 -16.19
CA ASP A 112 15.01 -2.27 -16.99
C ASP A 112 15.57 -1.00 -16.33
N TRP A 113 15.59 -0.93 -14.98
CA TRP A 113 16.12 0.22 -14.23
C TRP A 113 17.58 0.50 -14.62
N PRO A 114 17.86 1.60 -15.37
CA PRO A 114 19.21 1.88 -15.82
C PRO A 114 20.09 2.31 -14.65
N LEU A 115 21.29 1.75 -14.58
CA LEU A 115 22.33 2.08 -13.59
C LEU A 115 23.08 3.37 -13.96
#